data_AF-A0AAV6TZD8-F1
#
_entry.id   AF-A0AAV6TZD8-F1
#
_cell.length_a   1.000
_cell.length_b   1.000
_cell.length_c   1.000
_cell.angle_alpha   90.00
_cell.angle_beta   90.00
_cell.angle_gamma   90.00
#
_symmetry.space_group_name_H-M   'P 1'
#
loop_
_entity.id
_entity.type
_entity.pdbx_description
1 polymer ?
#
loop_
_entity_poly.entity_id
_entity_poly.type
_entity_poly.pdbx_seq_one_letter_code
_entity_poly.pdbx_strand_id
1 'polypeptide(L)' 'MFGLEYLGGPITTTLLIGASTAILLYWYATRNHDYWKKRGVPFVKPYPLFGNTLDVMRNPVHEVEHQRYKKYGNIYG' A
#
# COMPACT_ATOMS: atom_id res chain seq x y z
N MET A 1 18.05 18.61 33.90
CA MET A 1 17.05 17.52 33.76
C MET A 1 15.94 18.03 32.86
N PHE A 2 16.19 18.16 31.54
CA PHE A 2 15.27 18.84 30.59
C PHE A 2 14.71 17.90 29.50
N GLY A 3 15.11 16.63 29.47
CA GLY A 3 14.75 15.70 28.38
C GLY A 3 13.45 14.92 28.57
N LEU A 4 13.00 14.72 29.82
CA LEU A 4 11.83 13.88 30.12
C LEU A 4 10.48 14.62 29.98
N GLU A 5 10.48 15.94 30.11
CA GLU A 5 9.25 16.76 29.97
C GLU A 5 8.79 16.86 28.51
N TYR A 6 9.72 16.82 27.56
CA TYR A 6 9.39 16.78 26.14
C TYR A 6 8.69 15.48 25.77
N LEU A 7 9.06 14.34 26.37
CA LEU A 7 8.43 13.04 26.08
C LEU A 7 6.93 13.00 26.46
N GLY A 8 6.50 13.75 27.47
CA GLY A 8 5.10 13.83 27.91
C GLY A 8 4.33 15.07 27.44
N GLY A 9 4.92 15.91 26.60
CA GLY A 9 4.32 17.15 26.14
C GLY A 9 3.26 16.95 25.05
N PRO A 10 2.37 17.93 24.81
CA PRO A 10 1.33 17.85 23.77
C PRO A 10 1.89 17.55 22.37
N ILE A 11 3.09 18.04 22.06
CA ILE A 11 3.76 17.86 20.77
C ILE A 11 4.14 16.39 20.57
N THR A 12 4.77 15.75 21.55
CA THR A 12 5.17 14.34 21.41
C THR A 12 3.96 13.43 21.38
N THR A 13 2.93 13.69 22.20
CA THR A 13 1.68 12.93 22.12
C THR A 13 1.02 13.05 20.75
N THR A 14 0.97 14.26 20.19
CA THR A 14 0.40 14.48 18.83
C THR A 14 1.20 13.74 17.76
N LEU A 15 2.53 13.79 17.82
CA LEU A 15 3.40 13.06 16.89
C LEU A 15 3.24 11.55 17.00
N LEU A 16 3.12 11.02 18.23
CA LEU A 16 2.90 9.58 18.46
C LEU A 16 1.56 9.12 17.90
N ILE A 17 0.49 9.88 18.13
CA ILE A 17 -0.82 9.59 17.56
C ILE A 17 -0.73 9.63 16.03
N GLY A 18 -0.20 10.70 15.45
CA GLY A 18 -0.05 10.83 14.01
C GLY A 18 0.74 9.68 13.37
N ALA A 19 1.87 9.31 13.98
CA ALA A 19 2.69 8.19 13.53
C ALA A 19 1.93 6.86 13.63
N SER A 20 1.25 6.59 14.75
CA SER A 20 0.47 5.38 14.94
C SER A 20 -0.67 5.26 13.94
N THR A 21 -1.39 6.35 13.67
CA THR A 21 -2.46 6.42 12.67
C THR A 21 -1.91 6.15 11.27
N ALA A 22 -0.78 6.77 10.89
CA ALA A 22 -0.15 6.54 9.61
C ALA A 22 0.28 5.07 9.42
N ILE A 23 0.85 4.45 10.45
CA ILE A 23 1.23 3.02 10.43
C ILE A 23 -0.01 2.14 10.27
N LEU A 24 -1.08 2.40 11.03
CA LEU A 24 -2.32 1.63 10.95
C LEU A 24 -3.00 1.77 9.58
N LEU A 25 -3.01 2.97 9.01
CA LEU A 25 -3.53 3.22 7.66
C LEU A 25 -2.70 2.48 6.60
N TYR A 26 -1.37 2.54 6.70
CA TYR A 26 -0.47 1.81 5.80
C TYR A 26 -0.70 0.30 5.89
N TRP A 27 -0.79 -0.24 7.11
CA TRP A 27 -1.08 -1.65 7.32
C TRP A 27 -2.46 -2.03 6.77
N TYR A 28 -3.49 -1.26 7.07
CA TYR A 28 -4.86 -1.51 6.59
C TYR A 28 -4.93 -1.52 5.05
N ALA A 29 -4.25 -0.58 4.40
CA ALA A 29 -4.20 -0.50 2.95
C ALA A 29 -3.42 -1.66 2.30
N THR A 30 -2.35 -2.15 2.95
CA THR A 30 -1.45 -3.16 2.37
C THR A 30 -1.75 -4.60 2.81
N ARG A 31 -2.61 -4.82 3.81
CA ARG A 31 -2.87 -6.14 4.43
C ARG A 31 -3.32 -7.24 3.45
N ASN A 32 -3.92 -6.87 2.32
CA ASN A 32 -4.46 -7.82 1.33
C ASN A 32 -3.55 -7.99 0.09
N HIS A 33 -2.40 -7.31 0.04
CA HIS A 33 -1.50 -7.33 -1.14
C HIS A 33 -0.86 -8.71 -1.40
N ASP A 34 -0.99 -9.65 -0.48
CA ASP A 34 -0.47 -11.01 -0.61
C ASP A 34 -1.53 -12.06 -0.98
N TYR A 35 -2.76 -11.65 -1.27
CA TYR A 35 -3.89 -12.56 -1.57
C TYR A 35 -3.58 -13.53 -2.72
N TRP A 36 -3.08 -13.02 -3.85
CA TRP A 36 -2.72 -13.82 -5.02
C TRP A 36 -1.40 -14.56 -4.84
N LYS A 37 -0.44 -13.92 -4.17
CA LYS A 37 0.84 -14.52 -3.78
C LYS A 37 0.63 -15.81 -2.98
N LYS A 38 -0.26 -15.81 -1.99
CA LYS A 38 -0.62 -16.97 -1.17
C LYS A 38 -1.25 -18.12 -1.97
N ARG A 39 -1.83 -17.83 -3.14
CA ARG A 39 -2.49 -18.79 -4.02
C ARG A 39 -1.60 -19.27 -5.17
N GLY A 40 -0.36 -18.79 -5.26
CA GLY A 40 0.54 -19.12 -6.36
C GLY A 40 0.09 -18.56 -7.72
N VAL A 41 -0.81 -17.57 -7.73
CA VAL A 41 -1.30 -16.94 -8.96
C VAL A 41 -0.36 -15.79 -9.31
N PRO A 42 0.12 -15.67 -10.56
CA PRO A 42 0.86 -14.50 -11.02
C PRO A 42 0.06 -13.22 -10.75
N PHE A 43 0.69 -12.16 -10.25
CA PHE A 43 -0.04 -10.95 -9.89
C PHE A 43 0.78 -9.69 -10.16
N VAL A 44 0.07 -8.60 -10.39
CA VAL A 44 0.65 -7.27 -10.50
C VAL A 44 0.92 -6.75 -9.08
N LYS A 45 2.16 -6.32 -8.82
CA LYS A 45 2.56 -5.84 -7.49
C LYS A 45 1.84 -4.51 -7.20
N PRO A 46 0.94 -4.46 -6.20
CA PRO A 46 0.18 -3.26 -5.89
C PRO A 46 1.05 -2.16 -5.28
N TYR A 47 0.75 -0.91 -5.65
CA TYR A 47 1.30 0.26 -4.98
C TYR A 47 0.68 0.43 -3.59
N PRO A 48 1.45 0.88 -2.58
CA PRO A 48 0.88 1.25 -1.30
C PRO A 48 -0.26 2.27 -1.47
N LEU A 49 -1.33 2.12 -0.69
CA LEU A 49 -2.53 3.00 -0.66
C LEU A 49 -3.43 2.97 -1.91
N PHE A 50 -2.87 2.82 -3.11
CA PHE A 50 -3.64 2.90 -4.36
C PHE A 50 -3.82 1.57 -5.09
N GLY A 51 -3.09 0.53 -4.70
CA GLY A 51 -3.15 -0.78 -5.36
C GLY A 51 -2.67 -0.73 -6.81
N ASN A 52 -3.33 -1.48 -7.68
CA ASN A 52 -3.04 -1.55 -9.12
C ASN A 52 -3.82 -0.50 -9.95
N THR A 53 -4.61 0.34 -9.29
CA THR A 53 -5.49 1.33 -9.91
C THR A 53 -4.73 2.50 -10.53
N LEU A 54 -3.55 2.84 -10.01
CA LEU A 54 -2.74 3.95 -10.53
C LEU A 54 -2.38 3.79 -12.00
N ASP A 55 -2.06 2.57 -12.44
CA ASP A 55 -1.71 2.30 -13.84
C ASP A 55 -2.88 2.60 -14.77
N VAL A 56 -4.08 2.21 -14.32
CA VAL A 56 -5.36 2.39 -15.04
C VAL A 56 -5.83 3.85 -15.04
N MET A 57 -5.47 4.62 -14.01
CA MET A 57 -5.76 6.06 -14.01
C MET A 57 -4.83 6.83 -14.97
N ARG A 58 -3.59 6.37 -15.13
CA ARG A 58 -2.57 7.05 -15.94
C ARG A 58 -2.62 6.67 -17.42
N ASN A 59 -3.10 5.47 -17.73
CA ASN A 59 -3.09 4.91 -19.08
C ASN A 59 -4.44 4.28 -19.40
N PRO A 60 -4.82 4.18 -20.68
CA PRO A 60 -6.03 3.47 -21.08
C PRO A 60 -6.04 2.03 -20.56
N VAL A 61 -7.18 1.60 -19.99
CA VAL A 61 -7.37 0.26 -19.41
C VAL A 61 -6.91 -0.84 -20.36
N HIS A 62 -7.29 -0.75 -21.64
CA HIS A 62 -6.97 -1.78 -22.63
C HIS A 62 -5.46 -1.99 -22.82
N GLU A 63 -4.67 -0.93 -22.77
CA GLU A 63 -3.22 -1.01 -22.95
C GLU A 63 -2.57 -1.61 -21.70
N VAL A 64 -3.01 -1.18 -20.51
CA VAL A 64 -2.55 -1.72 -19.23
C VAL A 64 -2.84 -3.22 -19.13
N GLU A 65 -4.07 -3.64 -19.43
CA GLU A 65 -4.47 -5.04 -19.37
C GLU A 65 -3.79 -5.88 -20.46
N HIS A 66 -3.62 -5.35 -21.67
CA HIS A 66 -2.87 -6.03 -22.73
C HIS A 66 -1.40 -6.27 -22.35
N GLN A 67 -0.75 -5.30 -21.71
CA GLN A 67 0.62 -5.45 -21.20
C GLN A 67 0.70 -6.47 -20.05
N ARG A 68 -0.28 -6.45 -19.13
CA ARG A 68 -0.36 -7.42 -18.02
C ARG A 68 -0.59 -8.83 -18.53
N TYR A 69 -1.52 -9.02 -19.47
CA TYR A 69 -1.78 -10.30 -20.13
C TYR A 69 -0.52 -10.87 -20.80
N LYS A 70 0.20 -10.05 -21.59
CA LYS A 70 1.45 -10.49 -22.24
C LYS A 70 2.53 -10.92 -21.25
N LYS A 71 2.56 -10.32 -20.06
CA LYS A 71 3.59 -10.57 -19.04
C LYS A 71 3.25 -11.72 -18.09
N TYR A 72 1.99 -11.84 -17.68
CA TYR A 72 1.55 -12.77 -16.65
C TYR A 72 0.72 -13.94 -17.18
N GLY A 73 0.33 -13.89 -18.45
CA GLY A 73 -0.45 -14.93 -19.13
C GLY A 73 -1.96 -14.75 -18.96
N ASN A 74 -2.70 -15.84 -19.17
CA ASN A 74 -4.15 -15.81 -19.26
C ASN A 74 -4.86 -15.62 -17.91
N ILE A 75 -4.17 -15.95 -16.81
CA ILE A 75 -4.71 -15.88 -15.45
C ILE A 75 -3.70 -15.15 -14.58
N TYR A 76 -4.06 -13.92 -14.18
CA TYR A 76 -3.30 -13.12 -13.23
C TYR A 76 -4.23 -12.31 -12.34
N GLY A 77 -3.68 -11.84 -11.22
CA GLY A 77 -4.37 -11.03 -10.21
C GLY A 77 -3.84 -9.62 -10.02
#